data_AF-A0AAN7U035-F1
#
_entry.id   AF-A0AAN7U035-F1
#
_cell.length_a   1.000
_cell.length_b   1.000
_cell.length_c   1.000
_cell.angle_alpha   90.00
_cell.angle_beta   90.00
_cell.angle_gamma   90.00
#
_symmetry.space_group_name_H-M   'P 1'
#
loop_
_entity.id
_entity.type
_entity.pdbx_description
1 polymer ?
#
loop_
_entity_poly.entity_id
_entity_poly.type
_entity_poly.pdbx_seq_one_letter_code
_entity_poly.pdbx_strand_id
1 'polypeptide(L)' 'MNKFLSFLGLVVIFLICFSSLSSNAEELGSCSSWHVARQGYTCYDMAGTCGVSLQSFMGVNNLDSNACNFVQIGRKYCCN' A
#
# COMPACT_ATOMS: atom_id res chain seq x y z
N MET A 1 -22.57 27.34 -33.65
CA MET A 1 -21.48 27.04 -32.71
C MET A 1 -22.00 26.15 -31.57
N ASN A 2 -21.99 24.85 -31.82
CA ASN A 2 -21.55 23.73 -30.96
C ASN A 2 -21.16 23.94 -29.47
N LYS A 3 -21.80 24.84 -28.72
CA LYS A 3 -21.64 24.97 -27.26
C LYS A 3 -21.98 23.65 -26.55
N PHE A 4 -22.95 22.90 -27.08
CA PHE A 4 -23.33 21.59 -26.56
C PHE A 4 -22.23 20.52 -26.74
N LEU A 5 -21.51 20.51 -27.86
CA LEU A 5 -20.37 19.61 -28.07
C LEU A 5 -19.15 20.00 -27.22
N SER A 6 -18.97 21.30 -26.92
CA SER A 6 -17.91 21.78 -26.03
C SER A 6 -18.17 21.40 -24.56
N PHE A 7 -19.43 21.44 -24.12
CA PHE A 7 -19.84 20.99 -22.80
C PHE A 7 -19.76 19.46 -22.67
N LEU A 8 -20.20 18.73 -23.69
CA LEU A 8 -20.08 17.27 -23.72
C LEU A 8 -18.60 16.84 -23.69
N GLY A 9 -17.72 17.55 -24.39
CA GLY A 9 -16.28 17.32 -24.37
C GLY A 9 -15.65 17.52 -22.99
N LEU A 10 -16.06 18.57 -22.24
CA LEU A 10 -15.57 18.81 -20.88
C LEU A 10 -16.05 17.75 -19.88
N VAL A 11 -17.28 17.28 -20.01
CA VAL A 11 -17.85 16.22 -19.16
C VAL A 11 -17.14 14.88 -19.40
N VAL A 12 -16.84 14.56 -20.65
CA VAL A 12 -16.11 13.33 -21.02
C VAL A 12 -14.66 13.36 -20.48
N ILE A 13 -13.97 14.49 -20.58
CA ILE A 13 -12.60 14.64 -20.03
C ILE A 13 -12.58 14.53 -18.50
N PHE A 14 -13.60 15.08 -17.83
CA PHE A 14 -13.71 14.99 -16.37
C PHE A 14 -13.98 13.55 -15.90
N LEU A 15 -14.83 12.80 -16.61
CA LEU A 15 -15.14 11.40 -16.31
C LEU A 15 -13.95 10.45 -16.53
N ILE A 16 -13.11 10.74 -17.53
CA ILE A 16 -11.90 9.94 -17.83
C ILE A 16 -10.80 10.20 -16.80
N CYS A 17 -10.66 11.42 -16.28
CA CYS A 17 -9.68 11.73 -15.23
C CYS A 17 -10.08 11.21 -13.84
N PHE A 18 -11.38 11.07 -13.56
CA PHE A 18 -11.85 10.49 -12.29
C PHE A 18 -11.56 8.99 -12.17
N SER A 19 -11.47 8.29 -13.29
CA SER A 19 -11.24 6.84 -13.31
C SER A 19 -9.76 6.45 -13.14
N SER A 20 -8.83 7.40 -13.26
CA SER A 20 -7.38 7.15 -13.08
C SER A 20 -6.85 7.38 -11.66
N LEU A 21 -7.70 7.72 -10.68
CA LEU A 21 -7.32 7.73 -9.26
C LEU A 21 -7.53 6.34 -8.62
N SER A 22 -7.22 5.27 -9.35
CA SER A 22 -6.93 3.99 -8.72
C SER A 22 -5.47 4.07 -8.26
N SER A 23 -5.26 4.64 -7.08
CA SER A 23 -4.03 4.38 -6.33
C SER A 23 -3.96 2.88 -6.12
N ASN A 24 -2.89 2.26 -6.59
CA ASN A 24 -2.59 0.83 -6.50
C ASN A 24 -2.41 0.37 -5.03
N ALA A 25 -3.39 0.60 -4.17
CA ALA A 25 -3.55 -0.18 -2.97
C ALA A 25 -4.05 -1.54 -3.45
N GLU A 26 -3.11 -2.39 -3.88
CA GLU A 26 -3.32 -3.83 -3.91
C GLU A 26 -4.09 -4.19 -2.65
N GLU A 27 -5.22 -4.86 -2.85
CA GLU A 27 -6.10 -5.34 -1.79
C GLU A 27 -5.41 -6.50 -1.06
N LEU A 28 -4.31 -6.18 -0.36
CA LEU A 28 -3.87 -6.90 0.81
C LEU A 28 -4.90 -6.53 1.87
N GLY A 29 -5.84 -7.46 2.13
CA GLY A 29 -7.02 -7.25 2.96
C GLY A 29 -6.78 -6.29 4.12
N SER A 30 -7.67 -5.30 4.27
CA SER A 30 -7.50 -4.11 5.11
C SER A 30 -6.59 -4.37 6.31
N CYS A 31 -5.42 -3.72 6.32
CA CYS A 31 -4.50 -3.88 7.41
C CYS A 31 -5.16 -3.43 8.73
N SER A 32 -5.25 -4.34 9.70
CA SER A 32 -5.94 -4.09 10.96
C SER A 32 -5.10 -3.25 11.92
N SER A 33 -3.77 -3.37 11.83
CA SER A 33 -2.84 -2.59 12.65
C SER A 33 -1.50 -2.39 11.94
N TRP A 34 -0.82 -1.27 12.25
CA TRP A 34 0.42 -0.88 11.58
C TRP A 34 1.54 -0.70 12.58
N HIS A 35 2.74 -1.13 12.22
CA HIS A 35 3.97 -0.87 12.99
C HIS A 35 5.00 -0.11 12.16
N VAL A 36 5.66 0.87 12.77
CA VAL A 36 6.71 1.65 12.11
C VAL A 36 8.06 1.03 12.42
N ALA A 37 8.81 0.66 11.37
CA ALA A 37 10.13 0.09 11.54
C ALA A 37 11.11 1.12 12.13
N ARG A 38 11.90 0.69 13.11
CA ARG A 38 12.93 1.49 13.77
C ARG A 38 14.31 0.95 13.43
N GLN A 39 15.35 1.74 13.73
CA GLN A 39 16.73 1.33 13.50
C GLN A 39 17.03 0.01 14.22
N GLY A 40 17.61 -0.95 13.48
CA GLY A 40 18.00 -2.26 14.01
C GLY A 40 16.91 -3.32 13.97
N TYR A 41 15.70 -3.01 13.49
CA TYR A 41 14.67 -4.03 13.30
C TYR A 41 14.97 -4.92 12.09
N THR A 42 14.59 -6.18 12.22
CA THR A 42 14.46 -7.17 11.15
C THR A 42 12.98 -7.54 10.97
N CYS A 43 12.65 -8.33 9.95
CA CYS A 43 11.29 -8.89 9.86
C CYS A 43 10.92 -9.76 11.07
N TYR A 44 11.89 -10.43 11.70
CA TYR A 44 11.61 -11.25 12.90
C TYR A 44 11.17 -10.37 14.06
N ASP A 45 11.86 -9.24 14.29
CA ASP A 45 11.50 -8.28 15.34
C ASP A 45 10.12 -7.65 15.08
N MET A 46 9.86 -7.31 13.81
CA MET A 46 8.58 -6.75 13.38
C MET A 46 7.44 -7.76 13.55
N ALA A 47 7.60 -8.98 13.06
CA ALA A 47 6.59 -10.04 13.17
C ALA A 47 6.30 -10.38 14.64
N GLY A 48 7.35 -10.46 15.47
CA GLY A 48 7.21 -10.64 16.92
C GLY A 48 6.46 -9.50 17.60
N THR A 49 6.74 -8.25 17.22
CA THR A 49 6.02 -7.07 17.73
C THR A 49 4.55 -7.05 17.30
N CYS A 50 4.27 -7.51 16.08
CA CYS A 50 2.91 -7.66 15.56
C CYS A 50 2.18 -8.89 16.15
N GLY A 51 2.88 -9.84 16.76
CA GLY A 51 2.30 -11.09 17.25
C GLY A 51 1.88 -12.06 16.14
N VAL A 52 2.46 -11.97 14.94
CA VAL A 52 2.14 -12.80 13.77
C VAL A 52 3.34 -13.66 13.36
N SER A 53 3.09 -14.67 12.52
CA SER A 53 4.21 -15.47 11.96
C SER A 53 5.04 -14.64 10.98
N LEU A 54 6.35 -14.94 10.90
CA LEU A 54 7.24 -14.29 9.92
C LEU A 54 6.69 -14.43 8.49
N GLN A 55 6.23 -15.61 8.11
CA GLN A 55 5.70 -15.86 6.76
C GLN A 55 4.46 -15.01 6.47
N SER A 56 3.55 -14.84 7.45
CA SER A 56 2.38 -13.96 7.31
C SER A 56 2.81 -12.51 7.16
N PHE A 57 3.68 -12.04 8.05
CA PHE A 57 4.21 -10.68 8.02
C PHE A 57 4.89 -10.36 6.67
N MET A 58 5.69 -11.28 6.16
CA MET A 58 6.35 -11.15 4.87
C MET A 58 5.35 -11.12 3.72
N GLY A 59 4.38 -12.05 3.70
CA GLY A 59 3.36 -12.13 2.66
C GLY A 59 2.50 -10.88 2.59
N VAL A 60 2.00 -10.40 3.74
CA VAL A 60 1.11 -9.23 3.79
C VAL A 60 1.83 -7.91 3.47
N ASN A 61 3.15 -7.87 3.60
CA ASN A 61 3.95 -6.69 3.28
C ASN A 61 4.71 -6.82 1.95
N ASN A 62 4.46 -7.90 1.20
CA ASN A 62 5.13 -8.26 -0.04
C ASN A 62 6.67 -8.21 0.07
N LEU A 63 7.19 -8.84 1.13
CA LEU A 63 8.62 -8.91 1.45
C LEU A 63 9.19 -10.28 1.08
N ASP A 64 10.39 -10.27 0.53
CA ASP A 64 11.20 -11.47 0.33
C ASP A 64 12.28 -11.61 1.42
N SER A 65 12.99 -12.74 1.42
CA SER A 65 14.03 -13.03 2.41
C SER A 65 15.18 -12.02 2.39
N ASN A 66 15.44 -11.35 1.27
CA ASN A 66 16.50 -10.35 1.17
C ASN A 66 16.06 -9.02 1.81
N ALA A 67 14.83 -8.60 1.54
CA ALA A 67 14.22 -7.41 2.13
C ALA A 67 14.06 -7.52 3.65
N CYS A 68 13.97 -8.74 4.19
CA CYS A 68 13.84 -8.97 5.63
C CYS A 68 15.08 -8.68 6.47
N ASN A 69 16.25 -8.59 5.84
CA ASN A 69 17.46 -8.19 6.53
C ASN A 69 17.50 -6.68 6.82
N PHE A 70 16.73 -5.88 6.06
CA PHE A 70 16.76 -4.43 6.15
C PHE A 70 15.36 -3.85 5.95
N VAL A 71 14.52 -3.92 6.98
CA VAL A 71 13.26 -3.16 6.97
C VAL A 71 13.56 -1.66 6.91
N GLN A 72 12.78 -0.95 6.12
CA GLN A 72 13.03 0.46 5.86
C GLN A 72 12.63 1.29 7.07
N ILE A 73 13.61 1.94 7.71
CA ILE A 73 13.37 2.79 8.89
C ILE A 73 12.34 3.87 8.53
N GLY A 74 11.33 4.02 9.38
CA GLY A 74 10.23 4.99 9.19
C GLY A 74 9.09 4.50 8.27
N ARG A 75 9.26 3.37 7.57
CA ARG A 75 8.16 2.75 6.82
C ARG A 75 7.18 2.06 7.76
N LYS A 76 5.88 2.17 7.44
CA LYS A 76 4.80 1.42 8.09
C LYS A 76 4.66 0.04 7.43
N TYR A 77 4.53 -0.98 8.27
CA TYR A 77 4.30 -2.35 7.88
C TYR A 77 3.01 -2.86 8.54
N CYS A 78 2.31 -3.72 7.82
CA CYS A 78 1.05 -4.29 8.26
C CYS A 78 1.26 -5.46 9.22
N CYS A 79 0.49 -5.49 10.30
CA CYS A 79 0.48 -6.51 11.33
C CYS A 79 -0.84 -7.30 11.28
N ASN A 80 -0.98 -8.19 10.29
CA ASN A 80 -2.13 -9.10 10.11
C ASN A 80 -1.67 -10.57 10.03
#